data_AF-C7GEG2-F1
#
_entry.id   AF-C7GEG2-F1
#
_cell.length_a   1.000
_cell.length_b   1.000
_cell.length_c   1.000
_cell.angle_alpha   90.00
_cell.angle_beta   90.00
_cell.angle_gamma   90.00
#
_symmetry.space_group_name_H-M   'P 1'
#
loop_
_entity.id
_entity.type
_entity.pdbx_description
1 polymer ?
#
loop_
_entity_poly.entity_id
_entity_poly.type
_entity_poly.pdbx_seq_one_letter_code
_entity_poly.pdbx_strand_id
1 'polypeptide(L)' 'MSNEKMENLLNLALDATEREREKSLDLDTGYDRAERTWEVIVKFG' A
#
# COMPACT_ATOMS: atom_id res chain seq x y z
N MET A 1 15.28 -1.80 -2.46
CA MET A 1 14.16 -1.16 -1.72
C MET A 1 14.16 -1.80 -0.36
N SER A 2 14.31 -1.03 0.72
CA SER A 2 14.31 -1.60 2.07
C SER A 2 12.91 -2.12 2.39
N ASN A 3 12.83 -3.30 3.02
CA ASN A 3 11.57 -3.87 3.51
C ASN A 3 10.81 -2.85 4.39
N GLU A 4 11.54 -2.06 5.18
CA GLU A 4 11.03 -0.97 6.02
C GLU A 4 10.25 0.10 5.26
N LYS A 5 10.70 0.51 4.06
CA LYS A 5 9.97 1.55 3.28
C LYS A 5 8.61 1.02 2.82
N MET A 6 8.55 -0.25 2.45
CA MET A 6 7.33 -0.91 2.00
C MET A 6 6.34 -1.09 3.15
N GLU A 7 6.81 -1.52 4.31
CA GLU A 7 5.99 -1.61 5.53
C GLU A 7 5.44 -0.25 5.94
N ASN A 8 6.27 0.81 5.90
CA ASN A 8 5.81 2.16 6.21
C ASN A 8 4.73 2.67 5.25
N LEU A 9 4.88 2.40 3.95
CA LEU A 9 3.86 2.77 2.95
C LEU A 9 2.57 1.98 3.14
N LEU A 10 2.66 0.69 3.46
CA LEU A 10 1.48 -0.13 3.74
C LEU A 10 0.73 0.36 4.96
N ASN A 11 1.44 0.62 6.07
CA ASN A 11 0.82 1.17 7.28
C ASN A 11 0.15 2.52 7.00
N LEU A 12 0.81 3.40 6.23
CA LEU A 12 0.23 4.67 5.83
C LEU A 12 -1.03 4.50 4.95
N ALA A 13 -1.05 3.52 4.05
CA ALA A 13 -2.21 3.23 3.21
C ALA A 13 -3.39 2.69 4.04
N LEU A 14 -3.11 1.85 5.03
CA LEU A 14 -4.12 1.31 5.95
C LEU A 14 -4.77 2.40 6.82
N ASP A 15 -3.99 3.42 7.22
CA ASP A 15 -4.49 4.56 8.00
C ASP A 15 -5.19 5.63 7.15
N ALA A 16 -4.87 5.71 5.85
CA ALA A 16 -5.43 6.71 4.93
C ALA A 16 -6.88 6.39 4.54
N THR A 17 -7.71 7.44 4.40
CA THR A 17 -9.04 7.31 3.79
C THR A 17 -8.92 7.02 2.29
N GLU A 18 -9.98 6.47 1.68
CA GLU A 18 -10.01 6.22 0.22
C GLU A 18 -9.69 7.47 -0.59
N ARG A 19 -10.25 8.63 -0.20
CA ARG A 19 -9.98 9.92 -0.86
C ARG A 19 -8.52 10.38 -0.73
N GLU A 20 -7.85 10.04 0.36
CA GLU A 20 -6.43 10.34 0.56
C GLU A 20 -5.54 9.40 -0.23
N ARG A 21 -5.91 8.11 -0.29
CA ARG A 21 -5.20 7.13 -1.11
C ARG A 21 -5.29 7.41 -2.60
N GLU A 22 -6.46 7.79 -3.11
CA GLU A 22 -6.65 8.14 -4.53
C GLU A 22 -5.82 9.36 -4.96
N LYS A 23 -5.42 10.21 -4.02
CA LYS A 23 -4.50 11.33 -4.30
C LYS A 23 -3.03 10.91 -4.35
N SER A 24 -2.70 9.71 -3.90
CA SER A 24 -1.33 9.20 -3.81
C SER A 24 -1.14 8.01 -4.75
N LEU A 25 -0.19 8.14 -5.68
CA LEU A 25 0.18 7.07 -6.59
C LEU A 25 0.74 5.84 -5.84
N ASP A 26 1.40 6.06 -4.71
CA ASP A 26 2.05 4.99 -3.96
C ASP A 26 1.10 4.23 -3.02
N LEU A 27 0.07 4.89 -2.48
CA LEU A 27 -0.84 4.27 -1.48
C LEU A 27 -1.95 3.43 -2.11
N ASP A 28 -2.33 3.69 -3.36
CA ASP A 28 -3.30 2.88 -4.11
C ASP A 28 -2.63 1.73 -4.88
N THR A 29 -1.29 1.66 -4.86
CA THR A 29 -0.55 0.60 -5.56
C THR A 29 -0.81 -0.76 -4.90
N GLY A 30 -1.27 -1.72 -5.70
CA GLY A 30 -1.60 -3.08 -5.24
C GLY A 30 -2.92 -3.17 -4.45
N TYR A 31 -3.71 -2.09 -4.38
CA TYR A 31 -5.02 -2.11 -3.72
C TYR A 31 -6.07 -2.77 -4.62
N ASP A 32 -6.68 -3.85 -4.11
CA ASP A 32 -7.87 -4.46 -4.69
C ASP A 32 -9.12 -3.85 -4.06
N ARG A 33 -9.96 -3.19 -4.87
CA ARG A 33 -11.21 -2.56 -4.40
C ARG A 33 -12.32 -3.57 -4.11
N ALA A 34 -12.34 -4.71 -4.79
CA ALA A 34 -13.32 -5.75 -4.57
C ALA A 34 -13.07 -6.44 -3.22
N GLU A 35 -11.81 -6.79 -2.94
CA GLU A 35 -11.40 -7.47 -1.71
C GLU A 35 -11.05 -6.51 -0.56
N ARG A 36 -10.84 -5.22 -0.87
CA ARG A 36 -10.41 -4.16 0.06
C ARG A 36 -9.08 -4.48 0.74
N THR A 37 -8.15 -5.08 -0.01
CA THR A 37 -6.84 -5.54 0.47
C THR A 37 -5.70 -5.00 -0.37
N TRP A 38 -4.48 -4.97 0.19
CA TRP A 38 -3.25 -4.69 -0.56
C TRP A 38 -2.49 -5.97 -0.84
N GLU A 39 -2.09 -6.16 -2.10
CA GLU A 39 -1.11 -7.17 -2.46
C GLU A 39 0.30 -6.61 -2.32
N VAL A 40 1.11 -7.23 -1.46
CA VAL A 40 2.49 -6.81 -1.18
C VAL A 40 3.45 -7.88 -1.67
N ILE A 41 4.24 -7.56 -2.70
CA ILE A 41 5.21 -8.48 -3.28
C ILE A 41 6.56 -8.30 -2.58
N VAL A 42 6.89 -9.21 -1.66
CA VAL A 42 8.20 -9.28 -1.00
C VAL A 42 9.11 -10.23 -1.76
N LYS A 43 10.19 -9.73 -2.36
CA LYS A 43 11.30 -10.59 -2.83
C LYS A 43 12.23 -10.87 -1.66
N PHE A 44 12.19 -12.09 -1.14
CA PHE A 44 13.27 -12.61 -0.30
C PHE A 44 14.46 -12.93 -1.20
N GLY A 45 15.61 -12.31 -0.93
CA GLY A 45 16.87 -12.50 -1.62
C GLY A 45 17.98 -12.77 -0.63
#